data_AF-A0A9D1K448-F1
#
_entry.id   AF-A0A9D1K448-F1
#
_cell.length_a   1.000
_cell.length_b   1.000
_cell.length_c   1.000
_cell.angle_alpha   90.00
_cell.angle_beta   90.00
_cell.angle_gamma   90.00
#
_symmetry.space_group_name_H-M   'P 1'
#
loop_
_entity.id
_entity.type
_entity.pdbx_description
1 polymer ?
#
loop_
_entity_poly.entity_id
_entity_poly.type
_entity_poly.pdbx_seq_one_letter_code
_entity_poly.pdbx_strand_id
1 'polypeptide(L)'
;MRNLFSQIRSRARYRFENKFPKDFFAKKRNNNVTNSSPLTVHSSLINETVFSRFTSHFSLPHTPAFTLAEVLITLGIIGIVAAITIPNLMGKYQKQVTVNKLKKINTVLSQIVLQSGNENGAASGFLPIGQKVDAETTENYFKNCWFPYLNAPTIFPSGTQPYPNIGGGYIKQRSGKVVGFDFLPAYSSGRAMFQTNDGVLFFVLVMGWQYENDADGNQISTKVFSEKQSVYVDLNGIKPPNTRGLDIFQFILDFEKLTVQPTGINLTDAQLRANCSYSGGGDYCLAKIVRDGWKIADDYPW
;
A
#
# COMPACT_ATOMS: atom_id res chain seq x y z
N MET A 1 45.10 -31.33 -28.72
CA MET A 1 43.63 -31.35 -28.84
C MET A 1 43.08 -29.97 -28.54
N ARG A 2 42.23 -29.45 -29.44
CA ARG A 2 41.53 -28.17 -29.30
C ARG A 2 40.43 -28.28 -28.24
N ASN A 3 40.24 -27.24 -27.44
CA ASN A 3 38.93 -26.69 -27.05
C ASN A 3 39.20 -25.29 -26.44
N LEU A 4 39.04 -24.21 -27.20
CA LEU A 4 37.79 -23.48 -27.53
C LEU A 4 37.20 -22.74 -26.31
N PHE A 5 37.34 -21.40 -26.38
CA PHE A 5 36.72 -20.33 -25.57
C PHE A 5 37.29 -20.10 -24.15
N SER A 6 38.06 -19.06 -23.81
CA SER A 6 38.21 -17.70 -24.34
C SER A 6 36.89 -16.94 -24.48
N GLN A 7 36.50 -16.15 -23.46
CA GLN A 7 36.52 -14.68 -23.54
C GLN A 7 35.80 -14.02 -22.36
N ILE A 8 36.54 -13.10 -21.74
CA ILE A 8 36.06 -11.99 -20.93
C ILE A 8 34.98 -11.22 -21.69
N ARG A 9 33.77 -11.07 -21.13
CA ARG A 9 32.75 -10.14 -21.64
C ARG A 9 32.08 -9.35 -20.51
N SER A 10 32.53 -8.10 -20.39
CA SER A 10 31.75 -6.85 -20.27
C SER A 10 30.37 -6.88 -19.59
N ARG A 11 30.24 -6.06 -18.53
CA ARG A 11 28.95 -5.61 -17.95
C ARG A 11 28.15 -4.80 -19.00
N ALA A 12 27.15 -5.42 -19.62
CA ALA A 12 26.11 -4.68 -20.32
C ALA A 12 25.15 -4.06 -19.28
N ARG A 13 25.19 -2.73 -19.15
CA ARG A 13 24.16 -1.94 -18.46
C ARG A 13 22.93 -1.89 -19.38
N TYR A 14 21.80 -2.45 -18.95
CA TYR A 14 20.52 -2.18 -19.59
C TYR A 14 20.06 -0.78 -19.20
N ARG A 15 20.22 0.18 -20.11
CA ARG A 15 19.64 1.53 -20.04
C ARG A 15 18.31 1.48 -20.77
N PHE A 16 17.19 1.60 -20.05
CA PHE A 16 15.89 1.85 -20.67
C PHE A 16 15.86 3.30 -21.14
N GLU A 17 16.04 3.53 -22.43
CA GLU A 17 15.74 4.82 -23.06
C GLU A 17 14.25 4.86 -23.41
N ASN A 18 13.51 5.78 -22.77
CA ASN A 18 12.17 6.17 -23.21
C ASN A 18 12.28 6.92 -24.55
N LYS A 19 12.14 6.19 -25.66
CA LYS A 19 12.06 6.78 -27.00
C LYS A 19 10.61 7.16 -27.30
N PHE A 20 10.18 8.33 -26.83
CA PHE A 20 8.98 8.96 -27.36
C PHE A 20 9.25 9.41 -28.82
N PRO A 21 8.36 9.13 -29.79
CA PRO A 21 8.49 9.70 -31.12
C PRO A 21 8.30 11.22 -31.04
N LYS A 22 9.28 11.99 -31.52
CA LYS A 22 9.27 13.46 -31.49
C LYS A 22 8.70 14.14 -32.74
N ASP A 23 8.14 13.41 -33.69
CA ASP A 23 7.58 13.99 -34.91
C ASP A 23 6.12 13.58 -35.09
N PHE A 24 5.21 14.25 -34.39
CA PHE A 24 3.79 14.26 -34.72
C PHE A 24 3.42 15.64 -35.26
N PHE A 25 3.62 15.86 -36.56
CA PHE A 25 3.08 17.02 -37.24
C PHE A 25 1.59 16.79 -37.51
N ALA A 26 0.73 17.46 -36.75
CA ALA A 26 -0.69 17.55 -37.04
C ALA A 26 -0.88 18.33 -38.36
N LYS A 27 -1.33 17.65 -39.41
CA LYS A 27 -1.67 18.30 -40.69
C LYS A 27 -2.90 19.19 -40.47
N LYS A 28 -2.67 20.50 -40.41
CA LYS A 28 -3.70 21.54 -40.30
C LYS A 28 -4.62 21.44 -41.52
N ARG A 29 -5.92 21.22 -41.28
CA ARG A 29 -6.96 21.20 -42.34
C ARG A 29 -7.11 22.62 -42.88
N ASN A 30 -6.72 22.83 -44.13
CA ASN A 30 -6.85 24.11 -44.81
C ASN A 30 -8.20 24.15 -45.54
N ASN A 31 -9.20 24.78 -44.93
CA ASN A 31 -10.47 25.09 -45.58
C ASN A 31 -10.27 26.43 -46.30
N ASN A 32 -9.87 26.39 -47.57
CA ASN A 32 -10.10 27.41 -48.58
C ASN A 32 -9.37 27.00 -49.86
N VAL A 33 -10.02 26.16 -50.67
CA VAL A 33 -9.70 26.03 -52.09
C VAL A 33 -10.99 26.29 -52.85
N THR A 34 -11.23 27.56 -53.16
CA THR A 34 -12.10 27.99 -54.24
C THR A 34 -11.37 27.71 -55.56
N ASN A 35 -11.57 26.51 -56.11
CA ASN A 35 -11.26 26.27 -57.51
C ASN A 35 -12.47 26.69 -58.34
N SER A 36 -12.37 27.91 -58.87
CA SER A 36 -13.18 28.43 -59.96
C SER A 36 -13.00 27.57 -61.20
N SER A 37 -14.08 26.92 -61.65
CA SER A 37 -14.18 26.42 -63.02
C SER A 37 -14.62 27.57 -63.93
N PRO A 38 -13.92 27.90 -65.01
CA PRO A 38 -14.47 28.73 -66.06
C PRO A 38 -15.19 27.80 -67.03
N LEU A 39 -16.49 27.95 -67.23
CA LEU A 39 -17.17 27.42 -68.43
C LEU A 39 -18.58 28.03 -68.51
N THR A 40 -18.65 29.18 -69.16
CA THR A 40 -19.87 29.65 -69.83
C THR A 40 -19.84 29.08 -71.24
N VAL A 41 -20.63 28.05 -71.54
CA VAL A 41 -21.00 27.71 -72.91
C VAL A 41 -22.44 27.21 -72.95
N HIS A 42 -23.24 28.00 -73.66
CA HIS A 42 -24.50 27.75 -74.37
C HIS A 42 -25.23 26.41 -74.17
N SER A 43 -26.49 26.55 -73.79
CA SER A 43 -27.56 25.59 -74.06
C SER A 43 -27.64 25.24 -75.54
N SER A 44 -27.59 23.95 -75.86
CA SER A 44 -28.19 23.40 -77.07
C SER A 44 -28.69 21.98 -76.80
N LEU A 45 -29.93 21.75 -77.22
CA LEU A 45 -30.66 20.49 -77.19
C LEU A 45 -30.01 19.47 -78.12
N ILE A 46 -29.62 18.30 -77.63
CA ILE A 46 -29.56 17.08 -78.46
C ILE A 46 -30.03 15.88 -77.63
N ASN A 47 -31.04 15.23 -78.19
CA ASN A 47 -31.66 13.98 -77.77
C ASN A 47 -30.90 12.84 -78.48
N GLU A 48 -30.19 11.98 -77.76
CA GLU A 48 -29.59 10.77 -78.33
C GLU A 48 -29.64 9.62 -77.32
N THR A 49 -30.47 8.64 -77.62
CA THR A 49 -30.50 7.32 -77.00
C THR A 49 -29.34 6.49 -77.53
N VAL A 50 -28.29 6.28 -76.73
CA VAL A 50 -27.27 5.25 -77.04
C VAL A 50 -26.88 4.46 -75.79
N PHE A 51 -27.18 3.17 -75.89
CA PHE A 51 -26.81 2.08 -74.99
C PHE A 51 -25.27 1.97 -74.92
N SER A 52 -24.67 2.12 -73.74
CA SER A 52 -23.28 1.70 -73.49
C SER A 52 -23.24 0.52 -72.54
N ARG A 53 -22.88 -0.64 -73.08
CA ARG A 53 -22.47 -1.84 -72.33
C ARG A 53 -20.99 -1.66 -71.97
N PHE A 54 -20.63 -2.08 -70.75
CA PHE A 54 -19.28 -2.08 -70.13
C PHE A 54 -18.92 -0.88 -69.25
N THR A 55 -19.46 -0.87 -68.03
CA THR A 55 -18.68 -0.49 -66.84
C THR A 55 -18.52 -1.73 -65.95
N SER A 56 -17.42 -2.46 -66.14
CA SER A 56 -16.99 -3.44 -65.13
C SER A 56 -16.58 -2.66 -63.88
N HIS A 57 -17.46 -2.61 -62.88
CA HIS A 57 -17.11 -2.11 -61.56
C HIS A 57 -16.07 -3.06 -60.95
N PHE A 58 -14.80 -2.67 -61.04
CA PHE A 58 -13.72 -3.33 -60.32
C PHE A 58 -13.88 -2.98 -58.84
N SER A 59 -14.69 -3.76 -58.12
CA SER A 59 -14.81 -3.67 -56.66
C SER A 59 -13.46 -4.04 -56.06
N LEU A 60 -12.78 -3.05 -55.47
CA LEU A 60 -11.64 -3.29 -54.58
C LEU A 60 -12.07 -4.30 -53.50
N PRO A 61 -11.22 -5.27 -53.14
CA PRO A 61 -11.55 -6.22 -52.09
C PRO A 61 -11.85 -5.44 -50.82
N HIS A 62 -13.07 -5.60 -50.32
CA HIS A 62 -13.53 -4.95 -49.11
C HIS A 62 -12.62 -5.41 -47.97
N THR A 63 -11.76 -4.52 -47.47
CA THR A 63 -11.04 -4.79 -46.23
C THR A 63 -12.10 -4.97 -45.14
N PRO A 64 -12.12 -6.10 -44.40
CA PRO A 64 -13.12 -6.28 -43.36
C PRO A 64 -12.89 -5.20 -42.29
N ALA A 65 -13.79 -4.23 -42.24
CA ALA A 65 -13.82 -3.21 -41.21
C ALA A 65 -14.90 -3.60 -40.20
N PHE A 66 -14.56 -3.60 -38.91
CA PHE A 66 -15.52 -3.88 -37.86
C PHE A 66 -16.67 -2.87 -37.92
N THR A 67 -17.90 -3.38 -37.86
CA THR A 67 -19.08 -2.50 -37.78
C THR A 67 -19.17 -1.90 -36.38
N LEU A 68 -19.74 -0.70 -36.27
CA LEU A 68 -19.98 -0.06 -34.97
C LEU A 68 -20.79 -0.97 -34.04
N ALA A 69 -21.80 -1.66 -34.57
CA ALA A 69 -22.64 -2.59 -33.82
C ALA A 69 -21.83 -3.78 -33.26
N GLU A 70 -20.92 -4.34 -34.05
CA GLU A 70 -20.04 -5.45 -33.62
C GLU A 70 -19.10 -5.01 -32.49
N VAL A 71 -18.51 -3.82 -32.59
CA VAL A 71 -17.68 -3.24 -31.52
C VAL A 71 -18.52 -2.96 -30.25
N LEU A 72 -19.75 -2.47 -30.39
CA LEU A 72 -20.61 -2.19 -29.24
C LEU A 72 -21.07 -3.45 -28.51
N ILE A 73 -21.43 -4.51 -29.25
CA ILE A 73 -21.84 -5.79 -28.66
C ILE A 73 -20.65 -6.42 -27.93
N THR A 74 -19.46 -6.41 -28.55
CA THR A 74 -18.24 -6.95 -27.91
C THR A 74 -17.85 -6.19 -26.65
N LEU A 75 -17.85 -4.85 -26.68
CA LEU A 75 -17.62 -4.03 -25.49
C LEU A 75 -18.70 -4.22 -24.43
N GLY A 76 -19.96 -4.40 -24.83
CA GLY A 76 -21.07 -4.71 -23.92
C GLY A 76 -20.88 -6.04 -23.18
N ILE A 77 -20.50 -7.10 -23.90
CA ILE A 77 -20.22 -8.42 -23.31
C ILE A 77 -19.02 -8.35 -22.36
N ILE A 78 -17.91 -7.74 -22.80
CA ILE A 78 -16.72 -7.58 -21.95
C ILE A 78 -17.05 -6.76 -20.71
N GLY A 79 -17.85 -5.70 -20.85
CA GLY A 79 -18.29 -4.85 -19.73
C GLY A 79 -19.09 -5.62 -18.67
N ILE A 80 -20.05 -6.45 -19.08
CA ILE A 80 -20.87 -7.26 -18.16
C ILE A 80 -19.99 -8.28 -17.43
N VAL A 81 -19.15 -9.01 -18.15
CA VAL A 81 -18.28 -10.03 -17.54
C VAL A 81 -17.30 -9.38 -16.57
N ALA A 82 -16.65 -8.29 -16.99
CA ALA A 82 -15.70 -7.54 -16.17
C ALA A 82 -16.34 -7.01 -14.88
N ALA A 83 -17.57 -6.51 -14.93
CA ALA A 83 -18.30 -6.01 -13.76
C ALA A 83 -18.52 -7.09 -12.68
N ILE A 84 -18.72 -8.35 -13.10
CA ILE A 84 -18.92 -9.48 -12.18
C ILE A 84 -17.57 -9.99 -11.65
N THR A 85 -16.52 -10.01 -12.47
CA THR A 85 -15.25 -10.65 -12.11
C THR A 85 -14.25 -9.74 -11.39
N ILE A 86 -14.18 -8.46 -11.76
CA ILE A 86 -13.15 -7.52 -11.25
C ILE A 86 -13.25 -7.34 -9.73
N PRO A 87 -14.44 -7.12 -9.11
CA PRO A 87 -14.52 -6.91 -7.66
C PRO A 87 -14.01 -8.10 -6.85
N ASN A 88 -14.39 -9.33 -7.24
CA ASN A 88 -13.98 -10.56 -6.57
C ASN A 88 -12.48 -10.81 -6.67
N LEU A 89 -11.91 -10.57 -7.87
CA LEU A 89 -10.47 -10.70 -8.08
C LEU A 89 -9.70 -9.66 -7.26
N MET A 90 -10.18 -8.41 -7.24
CA MET A 90 -9.56 -7.32 -6.48
C MET A 90 -9.55 -7.62 -4.98
N GLY A 91 -10.66 -8.12 -4.43
CA GLY A 91 -10.74 -8.51 -3.02
C GLY A 91 -9.72 -9.61 -2.66
N LYS A 92 -9.60 -10.67 -3.47
CA LYS A 92 -8.61 -11.74 -3.26
C LYS A 92 -7.17 -11.22 -3.37
N TYR A 93 -6.91 -10.35 -4.34
CA TYR A 93 -5.61 -9.72 -4.53
C TYR A 93 -5.22 -8.86 -3.32
N GLN A 94 -6.13 -8.01 -2.84
CA GLN A 94 -5.89 -7.16 -1.66
C GLN A 94 -5.59 -8.00 -0.41
N LYS A 95 -6.36 -9.07 -0.17
CA LYS A 95 -6.09 -10.01 0.94
C LYS A 95 -4.66 -10.57 0.88
N GLN A 96 -4.22 -11.01 -0.30
CA GLN A 96 -2.86 -11.54 -0.49
C GLN A 96 -1.77 -10.48 -0.28
N VAL A 97 -1.97 -9.27 -0.80
CA VAL A 97 -1.04 -8.15 -0.61
C VAL A 97 -0.90 -7.81 0.87
N THR A 98 -2.03 -7.72 1.60
CA THR A 98 -2.07 -7.45 3.04
C THR A 98 -1.29 -8.51 3.83
N VAL A 99 -1.57 -9.79 3.59
CA VAL A 99 -0.85 -10.89 4.24
C VAL A 99 0.65 -10.84 3.95
N ASN A 100 1.05 -10.60 2.71
CA ASN A 100 2.47 -10.55 2.33
C ASN A 100 3.19 -9.37 2.99
N LYS A 101 2.53 -8.20 3.08
CA LYS A 101 3.06 -7.05 3.82
C LYS A 101 3.22 -7.37 5.31
N LEU A 102 2.22 -7.99 5.94
CA LEU A 102 2.29 -8.38 7.34
C LEU A 102 3.40 -9.38 7.62
N LYS A 103 3.59 -10.39 6.76
CA LYS A 103 4.72 -11.33 6.86
C LYS A 103 6.07 -10.61 6.76
N LYS A 104 6.21 -9.69 5.80
CA LYS A 104 7.43 -8.88 5.65
C LYS A 104 7.71 -8.08 6.92
N ILE A 105 6.70 -7.40 7.45
CA ILE A 105 6.81 -6.63 8.69
C ILE A 105 7.20 -7.55 9.85
N ASN A 106 6.57 -8.72 10.00
CA ASN A 106 6.92 -9.68 11.03
C ASN A 106 8.39 -10.12 10.95
N THR A 107 8.90 -10.37 9.75
CA THR A 107 10.32 -10.69 9.53
C THR A 107 11.22 -9.53 9.95
N VAL A 108 10.91 -8.29 9.54
CA VAL A 108 11.69 -7.10 9.92
C VAL A 108 11.68 -6.88 11.42
N LEU A 109 10.52 -7.00 12.08
CA LEU A 109 10.42 -6.89 13.54
C LEU A 109 11.20 -8.00 14.25
N SER A 110 11.19 -9.23 13.71
CA SER A 110 11.96 -10.33 14.27
C SER A 110 13.46 -10.07 14.15
N GLN A 111 13.92 -9.50 13.03
CA GLN A 111 15.31 -9.09 12.85
C GLN A 111 15.72 -8.01 13.85
N ILE A 112 14.87 -7.00 14.06
CA ILE A 112 15.09 -5.94 15.07
C ILE A 112 15.27 -6.57 16.45
N VAL A 113 14.34 -7.42 16.88
CA VAL A 113 14.37 -8.03 18.21
C VAL A 113 15.61 -8.92 18.40
N LEU A 114 15.90 -9.80 17.44
CA LEU A 114 17.03 -10.73 17.53
C LEU A 114 18.37 -10.00 17.51
N GLN A 115 18.54 -9.02 16.62
CA GLN A 115 19.82 -8.37 16.43
C GLN A 115 20.08 -7.32 17.52
N SER A 116 19.07 -6.52 17.87
CA SER A 116 19.16 -5.59 19.00
C SER A 116 19.41 -6.34 20.32
N GLY A 117 18.79 -7.51 20.49
CA GLY A 117 19.00 -8.39 21.63
C GLY A 117 20.44 -8.90 21.76
N ASN A 118 21.04 -9.33 20.65
CA ASN A 118 22.35 -9.99 20.64
C ASN A 118 23.55 -9.05 20.61
N GLU A 119 23.49 -7.96 19.83
CA GLU A 119 24.63 -7.05 19.65
C GLU A 119 24.80 -6.06 20.81
N ASN A 120 23.69 -5.70 21.47
CA ASN A 120 23.68 -4.61 22.44
C ASN A 120 23.35 -5.03 23.88
N GLY A 121 23.26 -6.34 24.17
CA GLY A 121 22.94 -6.85 25.50
C GLY A 121 21.50 -6.55 25.90
N ALA A 122 20.54 -7.12 25.14
CA ALA A 122 19.11 -6.83 25.25
C ALA A 122 18.77 -5.34 25.10
N ALA A 123 17.51 -4.99 24.85
CA ALA A 123 17.10 -3.58 24.79
C ALA A 123 17.49 -2.81 26.08
N SER A 124 17.66 -3.54 27.19
CA SER A 124 18.23 -3.10 28.47
C SER A 124 19.63 -2.49 28.40
N GLY A 125 20.46 -2.88 27.42
CA GLY A 125 21.83 -2.36 27.29
C GLY A 125 21.89 -0.90 26.86
N PHE A 126 20.81 -0.38 26.25
CA PHE A 126 20.66 1.05 25.96
C PHE A 126 19.86 1.80 27.02
N LEU A 127 18.81 1.17 27.57
CA LEU A 127 17.96 1.76 28.61
C LEU A 127 17.59 0.70 29.65
N PRO A 128 18.03 0.85 30.92
CA PRO A 128 17.61 -0.04 31.99
C PRO A 128 16.08 -0.12 32.10
N ILE A 129 15.59 -1.33 32.37
CA ILE A 129 14.18 -1.58 32.64
C ILE A 129 13.72 -0.70 33.80
N GLY A 130 12.57 -0.04 33.65
CA GLY A 130 12.04 0.84 34.70
C GLY A 130 12.61 2.26 34.70
N GLN A 131 13.61 2.57 33.84
CA GLN A 131 14.09 3.95 33.70
C GLN A 131 13.02 4.82 33.05
N LYS A 132 12.86 6.06 33.55
CA LYS A 132 11.99 7.06 32.92
C LYS A 132 12.45 7.33 31.49
N VAL A 133 11.49 7.35 30.56
CA VAL A 133 11.75 7.64 29.14
C VAL A 133 11.61 9.14 28.85
N ASP A 134 12.65 9.73 28.29
CA ASP A 134 12.63 11.08 27.72
C ASP A 134 12.79 11.04 26.20
N ALA A 135 12.76 12.21 25.55
CA ALA A 135 12.83 12.27 24.08
C ALA A 135 14.21 11.88 23.54
N GLU A 136 15.29 12.20 24.24
CA GLU A 136 16.66 11.97 23.80
C GLU A 136 17.04 10.49 23.90
N THR A 137 16.74 9.86 25.03
CA THR A 137 16.89 8.42 25.25
C THR A 137 16.10 7.61 24.24
N THR A 138 14.86 8.03 23.98
CA THR A 138 13.99 7.39 22.98
C THR A 138 14.60 7.53 21.58
N GLU A 139 15.08 8.72 21.20
CA GLU A 139 15.74 8.95 19.91
C GLU A 139 16.98 8.06 19.72
N ASN A 140 17.85 8.02 20.72
CA ASN A 140 19.06 7.19 20.68
C ASN A 140 18.72 5.70 20.58
N TYR A 141 17.68 5.24 21.29
CA TYR A 141 17.19 3.88 21.18
C TYR A 141 16.73 3.54 19.75
N PHE A 142 15.91 4.39 19.12
CA PHE A 142 15.44 4.12 17.76
C PHE A 142 16.57 4.16 16.72
N LYS A 143 17.50 5.12 16.83
CA LYS A 143 18.65 5.22 15.91
C LYS A 143 19.55 3.98 15.93
N ASN A 144 19.73 3.36 17.09
CA ASN A 144 20.63 2.21 17.24
C ASN A 144 19.90 0.87 17.12
N CYS A 145 18.71 0.73 17.70
CA CYS A 145 18.02 -0.56 17.76
C CYS A 145 17.06 -0.82 16.61
N TRP A 146 16.51 0.24 15.99
CA TRP A 146 15.44 0.10 14.99
C TRP A 146 15.88 0.46 13.58
N PHE A 147 16.44 1.67 13.41
CA PHE A 147 16.68 2.24 12.09
C PHE A 147 17.66 1.47 11.20
N PRO A 148 18.71 0.78 11.71
CA PRO A 148 19.60 -0.01 10.87
C PRO A 148 18.89 -1.13 10.10
N TYR A 149 17.75 -1.61 10.60
CA TYR A 149 17.00 -2.73 10.04
C TYR A 149 15.78 -2.28 9.22
N LEU A 150 15.52 -0.97 9.15
CA LEU A 150 14.39 -0.37 8.45
C LEU A 150 14.81 0.25 7.12
N ASN A 151 13.91 0.23 6.14
CA ASN A 151 14.16 0.83 4.84
C ASN A 151 13.94 2.35 4.88
N ALA A 152 14.99 3.08 5.29
CA ALA A 152 15.07 4.55 5.37
C ALA A 152 13.83 5.18 6.05
N PRO A 153 13.67 4.98 7.37
CA PRO A 153 12.52 5.51 8.09
C PRO A 153 12.55 7.04 8.13
N THR A 154 11.43 7.67 7.80
CA THR A 154 11.19 9.12 7.95
C THR A 154 10.33 9.37 9.16
N ILE A 155 10.86 10.10 10.16
CA ILE A 155 10.16 10.40 11.41
C ILE A 155 9.12 11.49 11.20
N PHE A 156 7.95 11.33 11.84
CA PHE A 156 6.92 12.36 11.88
C PHE A 156 7.33 13.46 12.86
N PRO A 157 7.30 14.74 12.46
CA PRO A 157 7.65 15.85 13.34
C PRO A 157 6.72 15.94 14.56
N SER A 158 7.25 16.46 15.66
CA SER A 158 6.46 16.74 16.86
C SER A 158 5.30 17.70 16.53
N GLY A 159 4.14 17.49 17.16
CA GLY A 159 2.94 18.29 16.93
C GLY A 159 2.20 18.00 15.61
N THR A 160 2.69 17.05 14.79
CA THR A 160 1.99 16.65 13.56
C THR A 160 0.78 15.78 13.87
N GLN A 161 -0.30 16.02 13.15
CA GLN A 161 -1.49 15.17 13.18
C GLN A 161 -1.40 14.15 12.02
N PRO A 162 -1.09 12.86 12.28
CA PRO A 162 -0.84 11.88 11.21
C PRO A 162 -2.06 11.59 10.35
N TYR A 163 -3.27 11.71 10.91
CA TYR A 163 -4.50 11.35 10.22
C TYR A 163 -5.46 12.55 10.06
N PRO A 164 -5.13 13.55 9.23
CA PRO A 164 -5.91 14.80 9.14
C PRO A 164 -7.37 14.55 8.75
N ASN A 165 -7.63 13.53 7.92
CA ASN A 165 -8.98 13.18 7.43
C ASN A 165 -9.94 12.70 8.53
N ILE A 166 -9.43 12.37 9.72
CA ILE A 166 -10.22 11.88 10.86
C ILE A 166 -9.93 12.66 12.14
N GLY A 167 -9.48 13.92 12.04
CA GLY A 167 -9.24 14.76 13.20
C GLY A 167 -7.86 14.58 13.86
N GLY A 168 -6.93 13.94 13.16
CA GLY A 168 -5.50 13.95 13.48
C GLY A 168 -5.04 12.97 14.55
N GLY A 169 -5.84 12.80 15.59
CA GLY A 169 -5.57 11.93 16.74
C GLY A 169 -6.49 10.72 16.84
N TYR A 170 -7.04 10.24 15.73
CA TYR A 170 -8.07 9.21 15.73
C TYR A 170 -7.81 8.12 14.70
N ILE A 171 -8.42 6.95 14.92
CA ILE A 171 -8.46 5.82 13.98
C ILE A 171 -9.86 5.20 13.98
N LYS A 172 -10.16 4.41 12.95
CA LYS A 172 -11.42 3.68 12.86
C LYS A 172 -11.30 2.28 13.44
N GLN A 173 -12.33 1.84 14.13
CA GLN A 173 -12.53 0.44 14.47
C GLN A 173 -13.23 -0.29 13.31
N ARG A 174 -13.27 -1.63 13.35
CA ARG A 174 -14.02 -2.44 12.37
C ARG A 174 -15.51 -2.05 12.30
N SER A 175 -16.08 -1.69 13.44
CA SER A 175 -17.44 -1.13 13.59
C SER A 175 -17.68 0.19 12.85
N GLY A 176 -16.65 0.86 12.35
CA GLY A 176 -16.71 2.21 11.81
C GLY A 176 -16.64 3.31 12.87
N LYS A 177 -16.65 2.96 14.17
CA LYS A 177 -16.49 3.93 15.26
C LYS A 177 -15.11 4.58 15.19
N VAL A 178 -15.09 5.91 15.22
CA VAL A 178 -13.85 6.69 15.32
C VAL A 178 -13.46 6.76 16.80
N VAL A 179 -12.25 6.32 17.11
CA VAL A 179 -11.71 6.28 18.48
C VAL A 179 -10.44 7.09 18.56
N GLY A 180 -10.31 7.85 19.66
CA GLY A 180 -9.11 8.61 19.96
C GLY A 180 -7.92 7.67 20.14
N PHE A 181 -6.77 8.13 19.69
CA PHE A 181 -5.52 7.43 19.80
C PHE A 181 -4.41 8.45 19.97
N ASP A 182 -3.69 8.35 21.08
CA ASP A 182 -2.66 9.32 21.47
C ASP A 182 -1.40 9.14 20.61
N PHE A 183 -1.51 9.55 19.35
CA PHE A 183 -0.37 9.69 18.47
C PHE A 183 0.51 10.82 19.00
N LEU A 184 1.55 10.44 19.71
CA LEU A 184 2.64 11.33 20.10
C LEU A 184 3.78 11.08 19.11
N PRO A 185 3.86 11.86 18.01
CA PRO A 185 4.92 11.73 17.02
C PRO A 185 6.28 12.19 17.59
N ALA A 186 7.32 12.11 16.75
CA ALA A 186 8.73 12.26 17.13
C ALA A 186 9.18 11.18 18.13
N TYR A 187 9.93 11.53 19.18
CA TYR A 187 10.44 10.58 20.19
C TYR A 187 9.82 10.81 21.57
N SER A 188 8.65 11.45 21.62
CA SER A 188 8.11 11.96 22.86
C SER A 188 7.52 10.86 23.74
N SER A 189 7.83 10.89 25.04
CA SER A 189 7.24 9.99 26.04
C SER A 189 7.40 8.49 25.70
N GLY A 190 8.56 8.07 25.20
CA GLY A 190 8.82 6.66 24.86
C GLY A 190 8.00 6.15 23.67
N ARG A 191 7.68 7.02 22.72
CA ARG A 191 6.93 6.67 21.52
C ARG A 191 7.63 7.21 20.30
N ALA A 192 7.53 6.50 19.18
CA ALA A 192 7.93 7.02 17.90
C ALA A 192 6.98 6.69 16.77
N MET A 193 6.86 7.64 15.85
CA MET A 193 6.08 7.50 14.63
C MET A 193 6.95 7.78 13.41
N PHE A 194 7.05 6.81 12.50
CA PHE A 194 7.84 6.95 11.28
C PHE A 194 7.22 6.18 10.13
N GLN A 195 7.44 6.65 8.91
CA GLN A 195 7.05 5.96 7.69
C GLN A 195 8.29 5.43 6.96
N THR A 196 8.23 4.18 6.51
CA THR A 196 9.27 3.57 5.68
C THR A 196 9.03 3.87 4.21
N ASN A 197 10.07 3.73 3.37
CA ASN A 197 10.00 4.02 1.93
C ASN A 197 8.96 3.17 1.15
N ASP A 198 8.57 2.02 1.69
CA ASP A 198 7.50 1.19 1.11
C ASP A 198 6.07 1.66 1.50
N GLY A 199 5.97 2.79 2.20
CA GLY A 199 4.73 3.47 2.54
C GLY A 199 4.06 2.98 3.82
N VAL A 200 4.66 2.02 4.54
CA VAL A 200 4.15 1.53 5.82
C VAL A 200 4.44 2.54 6.92
N LEU A 201 3.43 2.87 7.71
CA LEU A 201 3.57 3.75 8.88
C LEU A 201 3.71 2.89 10.13
N PHE A 202 4.71 3.18 10.94
CA PHE A 202 4.94 2.54 12.22
C PHE A 202 4.63 3.53 13.33
N PHE A 203 3.96 3.04 14.36
CA PHE A 203 3.81 3.72 15.64
C PHE A 203 4.22 2.78 16.77
N VAL A 204 5.36 3.07 17.37
CA VAL A 204 6.04 2.20 18.33
C VAL A 204 5.96 2.82 19.71
N LEU A 205 5.57 2.03 20.70
CA LEU A 205 5.60 2.39 22.12
C LEU A 205 6.63 1.50 22.80
N VAL A 206 7.72 2.11 23.27
CA VAL A 206 8.82 1.43 23.97
C VAL A 206 8.69 1.48 25.49
N MET A 207 7.56 2.02 25.99
CA MET A 207 7.34 2.29 27.40
C MET A 207 6.08 1.60 27.92
N GLY A 208 6.11 1.32 29.24
CA GLY A 208 4.96 0.92 30.03
C GLY A 208 4.67 1.95 31.13
N TRP A 209 3.51 1.80 31.77
CA TRP A 209 3.12 2.61 32.92
C TRP A 209 3.56 1.92 34.21
N GLN A 210 4.33 2.64 35.01
CA GLN A 210 4.65 2.28 36.38
C GLN A 210 3.85 3.18 37.32
N TYR A 211 3.15 2.56 38.26
CA TYR A 211 2.31 3.25 39.22
C TYR A 211 2.99 3.21 40.59
N GLU A 212 3.23 4.38 41.16
CA GLU A 212 3.79 4.55 42.49
C GLU A 212 2.87 5.46 43.29
N ASN A 213 2.82 5.29 44.61
CA ASN A 213 2.09 6.21 45.47
C ASN A 213 3.08 7.22 46.05
N ASP A 214 2.71 8.50 46.05
CA ASP A 214 3.49 9.53 46.74
C ASP A 214 3.38 9.39 48.27
N ALA A 215 4.10 10.24 48.99
CA ALA A 215 4.08 10.26 50.46
C ALA A 215 2.70 10.60 51.04
N ASP A 216 1.83 11.22 50.24
CA ASP A 216 0.47 11.63 50.60
C ASP A 216 -0.59 10.58 50.18
N GLY A 217 -0.17 9.47 49.55
CA GLY A 217 -1.04 8.39 49.09
C GLY A 217 -1.67 8.59 47.71
N ASN A 218 -1.31 9.64 46.96
CA ASN A 218 -1.78 9.84 45.59
C ASN A 218 -1.01 8.95 44.61
N GLN A 219 -1.73 8.35 43.66
CA GLN A 219 -1.13 7.53 42.62
C GLN A 219 -0.47 8.39 41.53
N ILE A 220 0.84 8.27 41.38
CA ILE A 220 1.64 8.84 40.32
C ILE A 220 1.85 7.79 39.23
N SER A 221 1.55 8.15 37.99
CA SER A 221 1.88 7.32 36.83
C SER A 221 3.13 7.84 36.15
N THR A 222 4.16 7.00 36.07
CA THR A 222 5.42 7.29 35.42
C THR A 222 5.56 6.40 34.18
N LYS A 223 6.02 6.99 33.09
CA LYS A 223 6.33 6.26 31.86
C LYS A 223 7.74 5.72 31.96
N VAL A 224 7.89 4.41 31.91
CA VAL A 224 9.19 3.74 32.06
C VAL A 224 9.47 2.81 30.90
N PHE A 225 10.75 2.65 30.57
CA PHE A 225 11.18 1.76 29.51
C PHE A 225 10.73 0.31 29.79
N SER A 226 10.24 -0.35 28.74
CA SER A 226 9.73 -1.73 28.79
C SER A 226 10.34 -2.56 27.67
N GLU A 227 10.81 -3.76 28.01
CA GLU A 227 11.27 -4.76 27.04
C GLU A 227 10.11 -5.38 26.25
N LYS A 228 8.88 -5.25 26.76
CA LYS A 228 7.67 -5.55 26.01
C LYS A 228 7.17 -4.27 25.34
N GLN A 229 7.28 -4.23 24.03
CA GLN A 229 7.00 -3.05 23.22
C GLN A 229 5.79 -3.28 22.33
N SER A 230 4.91 -2.28 22.25
CA SER A 230 3.73 -2.32 21.39
C SER A 230 4.01 -1.60 20.08
N VAL A 231 3.76 -2.27 18.96
CA VAL A 231 4.05 -1.76 17.62
C VAL A 231 2.79 -1.80 16.79
N TYR A 232 2.25 -0.63 16.48
CA TYR A 232 1.17 -0.49 15.53
C TYR A 232 1.76 -0.22 14.15
N VAL A 233 1.23 -0.90 13.15
CA VAL A 233 1.62 -0.70 11.75
C VAL A 233 0.40 -0.40 10.91
N ASP A 234 0.53 0.58 10.03
CA ASP A 234 -0.46 0.95 9.02
C ASP A 234 0.09 0.60 7.63
N LEU A 235 -0.55 -0.35 6.94
CA LEU A 235 -0.01 -0.98 5.74
C LEU A 235 -0.01 -0.08 4.48
N ASN A 236 -0.82 0.96 4.48
CA ASN A 236 -0.96 1.96 3.41
C ASN A 236 -0.61 3.39 3.87
N GLY A 237 -0.11 3.52 5.11
CA GLY A 237 0.30 4.79 5.71
C GLY A 237 -0.91 5.63 6.11
N ILE A 238 -0.82 6.96 5.97
CA ILE A 238 -1.90 7.88 6.38
C ILE A 238 -3.17 7.82 5.50
N LYS A 239 -3.14 7.01 4.44
CA LYS A 239 -4.19 6.94 3.43
C LYS A 239 -5.37 6.13 3.96
N PRO A 240 -6.62 6.54 3.71
CA PRO A 240 -7.78 5.78 4.16
C PRO A 240 -7.72 4.32 3.67
N PRO A 241 -8.32 3.37 4.41
CA PRO A 241 -9.33 3.61 5.46
C PRO A 241 -8.84 3.90 6.90
N ASN A 242 -7.57 3.67 7.26
CA ASN A 242 -7.01 3.86 8.62
C ASN A 242 -7.86 3.16 9.71
N THR A 243 -8.13 1.88 9.49
CA THR A 243 -9.05 1.01 10.24
C THR A 243 -8.33 -0.19 10.86
N ARG A 244 -8.50 -0.37 12.18
CA ARG A 244 -7.98 -1.54 12.91
C ARG A 244 -8.50 -2.84 12.29
N GLY A 245 -7.60 -3.79 12.08
CA GLY A 245 -7.93 -5.07 11.47
C GLY A 245 -8.30 -4.98 9.98
N LEU A 246 -7.89 -3.92 9.28
CA LEU A 246 -7.98 -3.86 7.82
C LEU A 246 -6.65 -3.43 7.22
N ASP A 247 -6.15 -2.28 7.65
CA ASP A 247 -4.83 -1.73 7.32
C ASP A 247 -3.99 -1.41 8.56
N ILE A 248 -4.60 -1.22 9.74
CA ILE A 248 -3.89 -1.05 11.01
C ILE A 248 -3.85 -2.36 11.81
N PHE A 249 -2.64 -2.80 12.20
CA PHE A 249 -2.41 -4.01 12.98
C PHE A 249 -1.41 -3.79 14.12
N GLN A 250 -1.52 -4.55 15.20
CA GLN A 250 -0.64 -4.43 16.37
C GLN A 250 0.18 -5.70 16.61
N PHE A 251 1.49 -5.50 16.71
CA PHE A 251 2.48 -6.49 17.14
C PHE A 251 2.95 -6.17 18.56
N ILE A 252 3.31 -7.21 19.30
CA ILE A 252 3.99 -7.15 20.58
C ILE A 252 5.38 -7.74 20.38
N LEU A 253 6.40 -6.95 20.67
CA LEU A 253 7.80 -7.35 20.66
C LEU A 253 8.20 -7.62 22.11
N ASP A 254 8.79 -8.78 22.35
CA ASP A 254 9.34 -9.15 23.65
C ASP A 254 10.85 -9.31 23.47
N PHE A 255 11.60 -8.30 23.91
CA PHE A 255 13.07 -8.27 23.80
C PHE A 255 13.77 -9.17 24.83
N GLU A 256 13.08 -9.58 25.89
CA GLU A 256 13.58 -10.56 26.86
C GLU A 256 13.56 -11.97 26.23
N LYS A 257 12.42 -12.33 25.63
CA LYS A 257 12.20 -13.65 25.01
C LYS A 257 12.64 -13.72 23.56
N LEU A 258 13.04 -12.59 22.99
CA LEU A 258 13.37 -12.42 21.58
C LEU A 258 12.25 -12.86 20.63
N THR A 259 11.00 -12.52 20.96
CA THR A 259 9.82 -12.94 20.16
C THR A 259 9.01 -11.77 19.63
N VAL A 260 8.35 -12.03 18.50
CA VAL A 260 7.34 -11.14 17.90
C VAL A 260 6.03 -11.91 17.84
N GLN A 261 4.99 -11.35 18.45
CA GLN A 261 3.67 -12.00 18.52
C GLN A 261 2.55 -10.99 18.24
N PRO A 262 1.42 -11.43 17.68
CA PRO A 262 0.27 -10.57 17.56
C PRO A 262 -0.35 -10.27 18.93
N THR A 263 -0.91 -9.08 19.09
CA THR A 263 -1.73 -8.79 20.27
C THR A 263 -2.93 -9.75 20.34
N GLY A 264 -3.27 -10.22 21.54
CA GLY A 264 -4.41 -11.13 21.75
C GLY A 264 -4.18 -12.59 21.35
N ILE A 265 -2.93 -13.05 21.20
CA ILE A 265 -2.62 -14.44 20.83
C ILE A 265 -3.24 -15.49 21.77
N ASN A 266 -3.44 -15.14 23.05
CA ASN A 266 -4.02 -16.01 24.07
C ASN A 266 -5.55 -15.99 24.11
N LEU A 267 -6.22 -15.17 23.28
CA LEU A 267 -7.68 -15.09 23.23
C LEU A 267 -8.28 -16.31 22.52
N THR A 268 -9.49 -16.70 22.93
CA THR A 268 -10.25 -17.78 22.27
C THR A 268 -10.68 -17.39 20.85
N ASP A 269 -10.93 -18.38 19.99
CA ASP A 269 -11.42 -18.15 18.62
C ASP A 269 -12.74 -17.38 18.58
N ALA A 270 -13.60 -17.56 19.58
CA ALA A 270 -14.85 -16.82 19.70
C ALA A 270 -14.59 -15.32 19.96
N GLN A 271 -13.66 -15.00 20.86
CA GLN A 271 -13.28 -13.61 21.15
C GLN A 271 -12.63 -12.94 19.95
N LEU A 272 -11.74 -13.66 19.24
CA LEU A 272 -11.12 -13.14 18.02
C LEU A 272 -12.15 -12.88 16.91
N ARG A 273 -13.06 -13.85 16.65
CA ARG A 273 -14.13 -13.66 15.66
C ARG A 273 -15.04 -12.48 16.00
N ALA A 274 -15.41 -12.33 17.27
CA ALA A 274 -16.22 -11.19 17.70
C ALA A 274 -15.49 -9.85 17.50
N ASN A 275 -14.23 -9.75 17.93
CA ASN A 275 -13.45 -8.52 17.80
C ASN A 275 -13.14 -8.14 16.34
N CYS A 276 -13.02 -9.13 15.45
CA CYS A 276 -12.73 -8.91 14.03
C CYS A 276 -13.94 -8.78 13.13
N SER A 277 -15.15 -8.98 13.65
CA SER A 277 -16.41 -8.81 12.94
C SER A 277 -16.59 -7.37 12.40
N TYR A 278 -17.54 -7.15 11.48
CA TYR A 278 -17.90 -5.81 10.99
C TYR A 278 -18.41 -4.87 12.11
N SER A 279 -18.76 -5.37 13.29
CA SER A 279 -19.17 -4.57 14.46
C SER A 279 -18.12 -4.55 15.57
N GLY A 280 -16.95 -5.15 15.35
CA GLY A 280 -15.90 -5.32 16.35
C GLY A 280 -14.94 -4.14 16.50
N GLY A 281 -13.95 -4.30 17.39
CA GLY A 281 -12.90 -3.32 17.64
C GLY A 281 -11.74 -3.36 16.64
N GLY A 282 -11.37 -4.56 16.16
CA GLY A 282 -10.29 -4.77 15.19
C GLY A 282 -8.89 -4.97 15.78
N ASP A 283 -8.74 -4.85 17.09
CA ASP A 283 -7.44 -4.87 17.79
C ASP A 283 -6.67 -6.18 17.60
N TYR A 284 -7.39 -7.30 17.65
CA TYR A 284 -6.78 -8.63 17.73
C TYR A 284 -6.77 -9.36 16.38
N CYS A 285 -7.04 -8.66 15.27
CA CYS A 285 -7.22 -9.32 13.98
C CYS A 285 -5.95 -9.83 13.35
N LEU A 286 -4.80 -9.30 13.75
CA LEU A 286 -3.53 -9.93 13.42
C LEU A 286 -3.44 -11.34 14.04
N ALA A 287 -3.88 -11.53 15.28
CA ALA A 287 -3.86 -12.85 15.92
C ALA A 287 -4.74 -13.86 15.18
N LYS A 288 -5.92 -13.42 14.69
CA LYS A 288 -6.76 -14.27 13.84
C LYS A 288 -6.03 -14.67 12.56
N ILE A 289 -5.46 -13.71 11.83
CA ILE A 289 -4.74 -13.97 10.58
C ILE A 289 -3.56 -14.93 10.79
N VAL A 290 -2.80 -14.74 11.87
CA VAL A 290 -1.66 -15.61 12.23
C VAL A 290 -2.16 -17.02 12.58
N ARG A 291 -3.22 -17.14 13.37
CA ARG A 291 -3.84 -18.43 13.75
C ARG A 291 -4.41 -19.18 12.55
N ASP A 292 -4.92 -18.45 11.57
CA ASP A 292 -5.39 -18.99 10.28
C ASP A 292 -4.21 -19.33 9.32
N GLY A 293 -2.97 -19.39 9.83
CA GLY A 293 -1.78 -19.77 9.07
C GLY A 293 -1.27 -18.66 8.15
N TRP A 294 -1.36 -17.41 8.61
CA TRP A 294 -1.11 -16.21 7.81
C TRP A 294 -1.97 -16.17 6.54
N LYS A 295 -3.27 -16.32 6.72
CA LYS A 295 -4.27 -16.22 5.65
C LYS A 295 -5.45 -15.41 6.15
N ILE A 296 -6.00 -14.58 5.28
CA ILE A 296 -7.29 -13.94 5.50
C ILE A 296 -8.33 -14.89 4.91
N ALA A 297 -8.87 -15.75 5.75
CA ALA A 297 -9.86 -16.75 5.36
C ALA A 297 -11.17 -16.10 4.84
N ASP A 298 -12.04 -16.92 4.26
CA ASP A 298 -13.29 -16.43 3.66
C ASP A 298 -14.30 -15.97 4.73
N ASP A 299 -14.17 -16.47 5.97
CA ASP A 299 -14.95 -16.02 7.14
C ASP A 299 -14.46 -14.67 7.69
N TYR A 300 -13.30 -14.19 7.23
CA TYR A 300 -12.81 -12.87 7.62
C TYR A 300 -13.62 -11.80 6.89
N PRO A 301 -14.22 -10.85 7.63
CA PRO A 301 -15.00 -9.77 7.04
C PRO A 301 -14.06 -8.78 6.36
N TRP A 302 -13.69 -9.03 5.10
CA TRP A 302 -12.83 -8.11 4.34
C TRP A 302 -13.61 -6.87 3.95
#